data_AF-A0A059E7Z6-F1
#
_entry.id   AF-A0A059E7Z6-F1
#
_cell.length_a   1.000
_cell.length_b   1.000
_cell.length_c   1.000
_cell.angle_alpha   90.00
_cell.angle_beta   90.00
_cell.angle_gamma   90.00
#
_symmetry.space_group_name_H-M   'P 1'
#
loop_
_entity.id
_entity.type
_entity.pdbx_description
1 polymer ?
#
loop_
_entity_poly.entity_id
_entity_poly.type
_entity_poly.pdbx_seq_one_letter_code
_entity_poly.pdbx_strand_id
1 'polypeptide(L)'
;MYVRFPLSLWNVEDLLHERGIDVCHESVRLWVDRFGTYFAHKIRKRRSEAMRRSPQWQWHLDEVLVKIRGERHYLWRAVDHEGEVLESYVTKTRAKAAALKFLKKAMKR
;
A
#
# COMPACT_ATOMS: atom_id res chain seq x y z
N MET A 1 1.84 2.53 -5.03
CA MET A 1 0.61 2.08 -5.71
C MET A 1 -0.25 1.42 -4.66
N TYR A 2 -1.35 2.05 -4.24
CA TYR A 2 -2.21 1.49 -3.19
C TYR A 2 -3.37 0.77 -3.87
N VAL A 3 -3.24 -0.54 -4.08
CA VAL A 3 -4.35 -1.41 -4.43
C VAL A 3 -4.83 -1.98 -3.10
N ARG A 4 -5.98 -1.51 -2.61
CA ARG A 4 -6.53 -1.97 -1.32
C ARG A 4 -6.88 -3.46 -1.35
N PHE A 5 -7.32 -3.92 -2.52
CA PHE A 5 -7.72 -5.29 -2.77
C PHE A 5 -6.68 -5.97 -3.65
N PRO A 6 -6.41 -7.27 -3.47
CA PRO A 6 -5.47 -8.01 -4.30
C PRO A 6 -6.09 -8.37 -5.67
N LEU A 7 -6.67 -7.38 -6.36
CA LEU A 7 -7.26 -7.57 -7.68
C LEU A 7 -6.17 -7.46 -8.75
N SER A 8 -6.16 -8.41 -9.67
CA SER A 8 -5.38 -8.25 -10.90
C SER A 8 -6.02 -7.17 -11.79
N LEU A 9 -5.24 -6.61 -12.72
CA LEU A 9 -5.76 -5.63 -13.68
C LEU A 9 -6.89 -6.22 -14.55
N TRP A 10 -6.80 -7.51 -14.86
CA TRP A 10 -7.84 -8.28 -15.55
C TRP A 10 -9.12 -8.38 -14.71
N ASN A 11 -9.01 -8.65 -13.40
CA ASN A 11 -10.20 -8.66 -12.54
C ASN A 11 -10.89 -7.30 -12.48
N VAL A 12 -10.12 -6.20 -12.57
CA VAL A 12 -10.71 -4.86 -12.63
C VAL A 12 -11.42 -4.62 -13.96
N GLU A 13 -10.86 -5.09 -15.07
CA GLU A 13 -11.52 -5.11 -16.38
C GLU A 13 -12.83 -5.91 -16.33
N ASP A 14 -12.82 -7.15 -15.81
CA ASP A 14 -14.02 -7.99 -15.68
C ASP A 14 -15.12 -7.30 -14.85
N LEU A 15 -14.76 -6.72 -13.70
CA LEU A 15 -15.69 -6.00 -12.82
C LEU A 15 -16.30 -4.74 -13.46
N LEU A 16 -15.59 -4.12 -14.39
CA LEU A 16 -16.10 -2.98 -15.16
C LEU A 16 -16.99 -3.45 -16.32
N HIS A 17 -16.63 -4.58 -16.94
CA HIS A 17 -17.42 -5.21 -17.98
C HIS A 17 -18.81 -5.64 -17.46
N GLU A 18 -18.88 -6.23 -16.26
CA GLU A 18 -20.15 -6.54 -15.56
C GLU A 18 -21.06 -5.31 -15.37
N ARG A 19 -20.48 -4.10 -15.37
CA ARG A 19 -21.22 -2.83 -15.25
C ARG A 19 -21.49 -2.16 -16.61
N GLY A 20 -21.23 -2.86 -17.71
CA GLY A 20 -21.41 -2.34 -19.08
C GLY A 20 -20.32 -1.36 -19.52
N ILE A 21 -19.18 -1.32 -18.83
CA ILE A 21 -18.05 -0.46 -19.16
C ILE A 21 -16.98 -1.30 -19.87
N ASP A 22 -16.78 -1.06 -21.16
CA ASP A 22 -15.79 -1.76 -21.97
C ASP A 22 -14.42 -1.05 -21.89
N VAL A 23 -13.45 -1.68 -21.21
CA VAL A 23 -12.08 -1.18 -21.05
C VAL A 23 -11.12 -2.36 -20.98
N CYS A 24 -9.91 -2.21 -21.54
CA CYS A 24 -8.87 -3.24 -21.40
C CYS A 24 -8.04 -3.03 -20.13
N HIS A 25 -7.42 -4.09 -19.61
CA HIS A 25 -6.51 -4.05 -18.47
C HIS A 25 -5.34 -3.07 -18.65
N GLU A 26 -4.89 -2.81 -19.89
CA GLU A 26 -3.87 -1.79 -20.18
C GLU A 26 -4.39 -0.37 -19.92
N SER A 27 -5.67 -0.07 -20.21
CA SER A 27 -6.30 1.20 -19.81
C SER A 27 -6.32 1.35 -18.30
N VAL A 28 -6.67 0.28 -17.57
CA VAL A 28 -6.62 0.25 -16.10
C VAL A 28 -5.19 0.50 -15.61
N ARG A 29 -4.18 -0.15 -16.21
CA ARG A 29 -2.77 0.05 -15.88
C ARG A 29 -2.37 1.52 -16.00
N LEU A 30 -2.69 2.15 -17.14
CA LEU A 30 -2.39 3.56 -17.39
C LEU A 30 -3.07 4.49 -16.39
N TRP A 31 -4.31 4.20 -15.99
CA TRP A 31 -5.00 4.97 -14.95
C TRP A 31 -4.33 4.84 -13.59
N VAL A 32 -3.89 3.63 -13.22
CA VAL A 32 -3.19 3.45 -11.95
C VAL A 32 -1.83 4.14 -11.97
N ASP A 33 -1.10 4.11 -13.08
CA ASP A 33 0.17 4.82 -13.23
C ASP A 33 -0.03 6.34 -13.14
N ARG A 34 -1.11 6.86 -13.74
CA ARG A 34 -1.42 8.30 -13.76
C ARG A 34 -1.96 8.81 -12.41
N PHE A 35 -2.92 8.11 -11.83
CA PHE A 35 -3.70 8.61 -10.68
C PHE A 35 -3.41 7.89 -9.36
N GLY A 36 -2.75 6.74 -9.40
CA GLY A 36 -2.59 5.87 -8.23
C GLY A 36 -1.84 6.53 -7.08
N THR A 37 -0.85 7.38 -7.37
CA THR A 37 -0.11 8.14 -6.34
C THR A 37 -1.00 9.19 -5.67
N TYR A 38 -1.80 9.90 -6.46
CA TYR A 38 -2.73 10.92 -5.98
C TYR A 38 -3.81 10.32 -5.06
N PHE A 39 -4.47 9.25 -5.51
CA PHE A 39 -5.48 8.57 -4.70
C PHE A 39 -4.87 7.95 -3.45
N ALA A 40 -3.70 7.30 -3.56
CA ALA A 40 -2.99 6.76 -2.40
C ALA A 40 -2.69 7.85 -1.36
N HIS A 41 -2.24 9.03 -1.78
CA HIS A 41 -1.96 10.14 -0.87
C HIS A 41 -3.24 10.64 -0.20
N LYS A 42 -4.32 10.88 -0.96
CA LYS A 42 -5.61 11.34 -0.42
C LYS A 42 -6.23 10.36 0.57
N ILE A 43 -6.29 9.08 0.22
CA ILE A 43 -6.84 8.02 1.08
C ILE A 43 -6.02 7.93 2.38
N ARG A 44 -4.70 7.92 2.27
CA ARG A 44 -3.80 7.85 3.42
C ARG A 44 -3.92 9.07 4.34
N LYS A 45 -4.05 10.28 3.78
CA LYS A 45 -4.27 11.51 4.55
C LYS A 45 -5.60 11.44 5.33
N ARG A 46 -6.71 11.18 4.65
CA ARG A 46 -8.04 11.08 5.27
C ARG A 46 -8.08 10.05 6.41
N ARG A 47 -7.42 8.91 6.21
CA ARG A 47 -7.34 7.85 7.23
C ARG A 47 -6.48 8.28 8.41
N SER A 48 -5.28 8.81 8.18
CA SER A 48 -4.43 9.30 9.27
C SER A 48 -5.13 10.37 10.11
N GLU A 49 -5.94 11.23 9.51
CA GLU A 49 -6.74 12.25 10.21
C GLU A 49 -7.92 11.63 10.99
N ALA A 50 -8.57 10.59 10.47
CA ALA A 50 -9.59 9.84 11.20
C ALA A 50 -8.99 9.12 12.42
N MET A 51 -7.83 8.50 12.23
CA MET A 51 -7.21 7.65 13.25
C MET A 51 -6.57 8.44 14.39
N ARG A 52 -5.98 9.60 14.12
CA ARG A 52 -5.49 10.52 15.18
C ARG A 52 -6.59 11.05 16.10
N ARG A 53 -7.85 11.00 15.67
CA ARG A 53 -9.00 11.38 16.49
C ARG A 53 -9.43 10.25 17.44
N SER A 54 -8.91 9.04 17.26
CA SER A 54 -9.19 7.91 18.15
C SER A 54 -8.23 7.93 19.35
N PRO A 55 -8.74 7.89 20.60
CA PRO A 55 -7.91 7.85 21.80
C PRO A 55 -7.13 6.54 21.99
N GLN A 56 -7.44 5.49 21.21
CA GLN A 56 -6.82 4.16 21.30
C GLN A 56 -5.88 3.88 20.12
N TRP A 57 -5.26 4.91 19.56
CA TRP A 57 -4.39 4.77 18.40
C TRP A 57 -3.18 3.86 18.68
N GLN A 58 -3.18 2.68 18.07
CA GLN A 58 -2.11 1.70 18.12
C GLN A 58 -1.75 1.24 16.71
N TRP A 59 -0.46 1.02 16.49
CA TRP A 59 0.06 0.44 15.26
C TRP A 59 1.13 -0.60 15.58
N HIS A 60 1.27 -1.58 14.70
CA HIS A 60 2.19 -2.69 14.80
C HIS A 60 3.21 -2.61 13.68
N LEU A 61 4.44 -3.04 13.97
CA LEU A 61 5.49 -3.23 12.98
C LEU A 61 5.49 -4.69 12.53
N ASP A 62 5.50 -4.90 11.21
CA ASP A 62 5.53 -6.21 10.58
C ASP A 62 6.70 -6.31 9.57
N GLU A 63 7.35 -7.47 9.52
CA GLU A 63 8.44 -7.81 8.59
C GLU A 63 8.02 -9.01 7.75
N VAL A 64 7.81 -8.79 6.45
CA VAL A 64 7.34 -9.84 5.52
C VAL A 64 8.36 -10.08 4.42
N LEU A 65 8.61 -11.34 4.08
CA LEU A 65 9.42 -11.72 2.93
C LEU A 65 8.53 -11.78 1.67
N VAL A 66 8.86 -10.97 0.66
CA VAL A 66 8.11 -10.91 -0.61
C VAL A 66 9.01 -11.24 -1.79
N LYS A 67 8.46 -11.87 -2.83
CA LYS A 67 9.18 -12.17 -4.07
C LYS A 67 8.81 -11.14 -5.13
N ILE A 68 9.79 -10.33 -5.56
CA ILE A 68 9.61 -9.30 -6.59
C ILE A 68 10.50 -9.67 -7.76
N ARG A 69 9.90 -9.90 -8.94
CA ARG A 69 10.61 -10.29 -10.19
C ARG A 69 11.57 -11.48 -10.00
N GLY A 70 11.18 -12.48 -9.21
CA GLY A 70 12.01 -13.66 -8.95
C GLY A 70 12.92 -13.55 -7.72
N GLU A 71 13.26 -12.35 -7.27
CA GLU A 71 14.17 -12.11 -6.14
C GLU A 71 13.42 -11.92 -4.82
N ARG A 72 13.96 -12.49 -3.73
CA ARG A 72 13.44 -12.31 -2.37
C ARG A 72 13.81 -10.92 -1.84
N HIS A 73 12.84 -10.24 -1.25
CA HIS A 73 12.96 -8.91 -0.67
C HIS A 73 12.29 -8.88 0.72
N TYR A 74 12.79 -8.01 1.59
CA TYR A 74 12.23 -7.73 2.91
C TYR A 74 11.33 -6.51 2.83
N LEU A 75 10.07 -6.68 3.20
CA LEU A 75 9.03 -5.65 3.26
C LEU A 75 8.73 -5.32 4.72
N TRP A 76 9.12 -4.13 5.15
CA TRP A 76 8.77 -3.54 6.44
C TRP A 76 7.43 -2.82 6.31
N ARG A 77 6.47 -3.10 7.19
CA ARG A 77 5.16 -2.43 7.20
C ARG A 77 4.81 -1.96 8.59
N ALA A 78 4.23 -0.77 8.66
CA ALA A 78 3.51 -0.30 9.83
C ALA A 78 2.03 -0.45 9.51
N VAL A 79 1.30 -1.16 10.35
CA VAL A 79 -0.11 -1.50 10.14
C VAL A 79 -0.87 -1.08 11.39
N ASP A 80 -2.06 -0.50 11.23
CA ASP A 80 -2.93 -0.23 12.37
C ASP A 80 -3.69 -1.47 12.85
N HIS A 81 -4.46 -1.31 13.92
CA HIS A 81 -5.33 -2.36 14.48
C HIS A 81 -6.47 -2.79 13.53
N GLU A 82 -6.80 -2.00 12.50
CA GLU A 82 -7.80 -2.34 11.48
C GLU A 82 -7.17 -3.11 10.29
N GLY A 83 -5.86 -3.38 10.33
CA GLY A 83 -5.13 -4.08 9.28
C GLY A 83 -4.74 -3.19 8.09
N GLU A 84 -4.88 -1.87 8.20
CA GLU A 84 -4.55 -0.95 7.12
C GLU A 84 -3.07 -0.51 7.19
N VAL A 85 -2.42 -0.47 6.03
CA VAL A 85 -0.97 -0.20 5.95
C VAL A 85 -0.71 1.31 6.03
N LEU A 86 -0.08 1.72 7.14
CA LEU A 86 0.27 3.10 7.44
C LEU A 86 1.53 3.57 6.75
N GLU A 87 2.54 2.72 6.62
CA GLU A 87 3.80 2.98 5.91
C GLU A 87 4.40 1.64 5.48
N SER A 88 5.11 1.64 4.35
CA SER A 88 5.83 0.45 3.89
C SER A 88 7.20 0.80 3.33
N TYR A 89 8.14 -0.11 3.46
CA TYR A 89 9.48 0.05 2.91
C TYR A 89 10.06 -1.29 2.50
N VAL A 90 10.54 -1.39 1.26
CA VAL A 90 11.09 -2.61 0.68
C VAL A 90 12.61 -2.48 0.59
N THR A 91 13.30 -3.55 0.97
CA THR A 91 14.75 -3.67 0.90
C THR A 91 15.16 -5.04 0.37
N LYS A 92 16.26 -5.10 -0.38
CA LYS A 92 16.80 -6.38 -0.88
C LYS A 92 17.35 -7.26 0.23
N THR A 93 17.97 -6.65 1.24
CA THR A 93 18.60 -7.35 2.37
C THR A 93 18.01 -6.88 3.69
N ARG A 94 18.09 -7.75 4.71
CA ARG A 94 17.69 -7.42 6.07
C ARG A 94 18.76 -6.54 6.71
N ALA A 95 18.54 -5.23 6.74
CA ALA A 95 19.51 -4.26 7.24
C ALA A 95 18.96 -3.43 8.41
N LYS A 96 19.73 -3.33 9.51
CA LYS A 96 19.39 -2.49 10.67
C LYS A 96 19.21 -1.01 10.27
N ALA A 97 20.05 -0.51 9.36
CA ALA A 97 19.95 0.86 8.86
C ALA A 97 18.62 1.13 8.13
N ALA A 98 18.14 0.15 7.35
CA ALA A 98 16.86 0.22 6.66
C ALA A 98 15.68 0.24 7.64
N ALA A 99 15.70 -0.64 8.64
CA ALA A 99 14.70 -0.67 9.71
C ALA A 99 14.68 0.66 10.49
N LEU A 100 15.85 1.21 10.84
CA LEU A 100 15.94 2.50 11.53
C LEU A 100 15.40 3.65 10.66
N LYS A 101 15.71 3.66 9.35
CA LYS A 101 15.17 4.65 8.41
C LYS A 101 13.65 4.55 8.31
N PHE A 102 13.12 3.33 8.27
CA PHE A 102 11.68 3.07 8.28
C PHE A 102 11.03 3.61 9.56
N LEU A 103 11.55 3.25 10.73
CA LEU A 103 11.02 3.70 12.02
C LEU A 103 11.05 5.23 12.15
N LYS A 104 12.15 5.88 11.76
CA LYS A 104 12.24 7.35 11.75
C LYS A 104 11.18 7.97 10.83
N LYS A 105 10.88 7.35 9.68
CA LYS A 105 9.84 7.83 8.76
C LYS A 105 8.44 7.61 9.33
N ALA A 106 8.20 6.49 10.00
CA ALA A 106 6.93 6.15 10.63
C ALA A 106 6.61 7.07 11.82
N MET A 107 7.60 7.35 12.69
CA MET A 107 7.43 8.17 13.90
C MET A 107 7.37 9.68 13.65
N LYS A 108 7.93 10.18 12.54
CA LYS A 108 7.83 11.61 12.18
C LYS A 108 6.43 12.06 11.78
N ARG A 109 5.49 11.12 11.68
CA ARG A 109 4.13 11.39 11.21
C ARG A 109 3.20 11.64 12.37
#